data_AF-A0A965TSC6-F1
#
_entry.id   AF-A0A965TSC6-F1
#
_cell.length_a   1.000
_cell.length_b   1.000
_cell.length_c   1.000
_cell.angle_alpha   90.00
_cell.angle_beta   90.00
_cell.angle_gamma   90.00
#
_symmetry.space_group_name_H-M   'P 1'
#
loop_
_entity.id
_entity.type
_entity.pdbx_description
1 polymer ?
#
loop_
_entity_poly.entity_id
_entity_poly.type
_entity_poly.pdbx_seq_one_letter_code
_entity_poly.pdbx_strand_id
1 'polypeptide(L)'
;GSSENVTIVVDAAEDAKIQIVLDGVTITNDDSPAIYVKAADKVFVTTTASQNRLEVSGTYVADGETNLDAVIFSKSDLTLNGTGTLDLVSVKGNGITSKDDLVITGGVYTITAEADGLEANDSILISNGTLSIESGKDALHSENANDASLGYIVIENGTLNISATDDGIRGNSFVQIDGGTIDIATCREGIEANNVIINDGQITINSQDDGINATQKVSADVSIVINGGTISVKMASGDTDAFDSNGTITINGGTITVEAQSAFDSNGTATLNGGTVTVNGQVITQIVQTGPGGPGGFGGGGGGKIRR
;
A
#
# COMPACT_ATOMS: atom_id res chain seq x y z
N GLY A 1 -1.93 -7.89 29.89
CA GLY A 1 -3.14 -8.54 30.43
C GLY A 1 -4.16 -8.74 29.32
N SER A 2 -5.18 -9.57 29.53
CA SER A 2 -6.19 -9.88 28.51
C SER A 2 -7.54 -9.24 28.84
N SER A 3 -8.29 -8.81 27.83
CA SER A 3 -9.64 -8.26 27.97
C SER A 3 -10.49 -8.60 26.75
N GLU A 4 -11.80 -8.74 26.98
CA GLU A 4 -12.80 -9.03 25.94
C GLU A 4 -13.87 -7.95 25.96
N ASN A 5 -14.29 -7.48 24.79
CA ASN A 5 -15.32 -6.45 24.60
C ASN A 5 -15.02 -5.16 25.39
N VAL A 6 -13.76 -4.71 25.27
CA VAL A 6 -13.24 -3.47 25.86
C VAL A 6 -12.51 -2.67 24.79
N THR A 7 -12.86 -1.40 24.67
CA THR A 7 -12.16 -0.44 23.79
C THR A 7 -11.38 0.57 24.63
N ILE A 8 -10.14 0.84 24.22
CA ILE A 8 -9.40 2.01 24.67
C ILE A 8 -9.88 3.21 23.85
N VAL A 9 -10.63 4.11 24.47
CA VAL A 9 -11.13 5.33 23.81
C VAL A 9 -10.24 6.53 24.18
N VAL A 10 -9.72 7.22 23.17
CA VAL A 10 -9.05 8.52 23.32
C VAL A 10 -10.01 9.63 22.89
N ASP A 11 -10.47 10.39 23.87
CA ASP A 11 -11.36 11.56 23.69
C ASP A 11 -10.77 12.71 24.52
N ALA A 12 -9.78 13.38 23.93
CA ALA A 12 -8.98 14.43 24.56
C ALA A 12 -9.18 15.77 23.83
N ALA A 13 -8.56 16.83 24.35
CA ALA A 13 -8.54 18.13 23.67
C ALA A 13 -7.88 17.99 22.28
N GLU A 14 -8.34 18.78 21.31
CA GLU A 14 -7.87 18.72 19.91
C GLU A 14 -6.38 19.07 19.75
N ASP A 15 -5.75 19.72 20.73
CA ASP A 15 -4.31 20.02 20.76
C ASP A 15 -3.49 19.02 21.59
N ALA A 16 -4.14 17.99 22.16
CA ALA A 16 -3.51 17.03 23.06
C ALA A 16 -2.75 15.94 22.30
N LYS A 17 -1.57 15.60 22.81
CA LYS A 17 -0.79 14.45 22.37
C LYS A 17 -0.89 13.32 23.38
N ILE A 18 -1.30 12.14 22.93
CA ILE A 18 -1.58 11.01 23.81
C ILE A 18 -0.68 9.83 23.43
N GLN A 19 -0.09 9.16 24.42
CA GLN A 19 0.68 7.93 24.21
C GLN A 19 -0.01 6.76 24.92
N ILE A 20 -0.32 5.73 24.14
CA ILE A 20 -0.79 4.42 24.61
C ILE A 20 0.40 3.48 24.55
N VAL A 21 0.83 2.96 25.69
CA VAL A 21 1.94 2.00 25.76
C VAL A 21 1.37 0.59 25.92
N LEU A 22 1.62 -0.27 24.93
CA LEU A 22 1.20 -1.67 24.92
C LEU A 22 2.30 -2.54 25.53
N ASP A 23 2.02 -3.10 26.71
CA ASP A 23 2.94 -3.97 27.46
C ASP A 23 2.30 -5.32 27.80
N GLY A 24 2.35 -6.24 26.84
CA GLY A 24 1.82 -7.59 26.97
C GLY A 24 0.30 -7.63 26.97
N VAL A 25 -0.36 -6.80 26.16
CA VAL A 25 -1.82 -6.68 26.13
C VAL A 25 -2.46 -7.59 25.07
N THR A 26 -3.59 -8.18 25.42
CA THR A 26 -4.50 -8.85 24.47
C THR A 26 -5.90 -8.27 24.60
N ILE A 27 -6.46 -7.76 23.51
CA ILE A 27 -7.84 -7.26 23.47
C ILE A 27 -8.58 -7.95 22.33
N THR A 28 -9.74 -8.51 22.61
CA THR A 28 -10.64 -9.08 21.60
C THR A 28 -12.01 -8.44 21.72
N ASN A 29 -12.52 -7.86 20.64
CA ASN A 29 -13.86 -7.28 20.58
C ASN A 29 -14.70 -7.95 19.48
N ASP A 30 -16.02 -7.91 19.62
CA ASP A 30 -16.92 -8.45 18.59
C ASP A 30 -17.26 -7.40 17.53
N ASP A 31 -17.40 -6.13 17.91
CA ASP A 31 -18.06 -5.13 17.07
C ASP A 31 -17.49 -3.70 17.15
N SER A 32 -16.36 -3.54 17.82
CA SER A 32 -15.76 -2.22 18.08
C SER A 32 -14.24 -2.28 18.03
N PRO A 33 -13.56 -1.18 17.62
CA PRO A 33 -12.10 -1.12 17.63
C PRO A 33 -11.52 -1.47 19.00
N ALA A 34 -10.36 -2.12 19.04
CA ALA A 34 -9.63 -2.30 20.29
C ALA A 34 -9.06 -0.97 20.79
N ILE A 35 -8.65 -0.09 19.87
CA ILE A 35 -8.25 1.29 20.13
C ILE A 35 -9.06 2.22 19.22
N TYR A 36 -9.78 3.17 19.81
CA TYR A 36 -10.55 4.17 19.10
C TYR A 36 -10.14 5.59 19.52
N VAL A 37 -9.51 6.33 18.62
CA VAL A 37 -9.22 7.75 18.81
C VAL A 37 -10.36 8.59 18.24
N LYS A 38 -11.18 9.14 19.15
CA LYS A 38 -12.29 10.05 18.84
C LYS A 38 -11.79 11.47 18.57
N ALA A 39 -10.87 11.94 19.42
CA ALA A 39 -10.32 13.29 19.37
C ALA A 39 -8.96 13.36 20.09
N ALA A 40 -7.96 13.92 19.41
CA ALA A 40 -6.64 14.35 19.88
C ALA A 40 -5.95 15.14 18.74
N ASP A 41 -4.80 15.76 19.00
CA ASP A 41 -3.89 16.24 17.95
C ASP A 41 -3.14 15.07 17.32
N LYS A 42 -2.54 14.23 18.16
CA LYS A 42 -1.72 13.10 17.74
C LYS A 42 -1.74 11.98 18.77
N VAL A 43 -1.90 10.75 18.32
CA VAL A 43 -1.83 9.57 19.18
C VAL A 43 -0.66 8.68 18.79
N PHE A 44 0.11 8.28 19.80
CA PHE A 44 1.19 7.31 19.68
C PHE A 44 0.73 5.98 20.27
N VAL A 45 0.83 4.90 19.51
CA VAL A 45 0.70 3.52 20.01
C VAL A 45 2.09 2.91 20.03
N THR A 46 2.65 2.81 21.24
CA THR A 46 4.03 2.37 21.47
C THR A 46 4.05 0.95 22.00
N THR A 47 4.71 0.02 21.32
CA THR A 47 4.97 -1.33 21.84
C THR A 47 6.21 -1.34 22.73
N THR A 48 6.10 -1.89 23.94
CA THR A 48 7.30 -2.34 24.69
C THR A 48 7.90 -3.56 24.01
N ALA A 49 9.01 -4.14 24.50
CA ALA A 49 9.58 -5.38 23.96
C ALA A 49 8.69 -6.65 24.14
N SER A 50 7.45 -6.47 24.60
CA SER A 50 6.46 -7.52 24.78
C SER A 50 5.74 -7.89 23.48
N GLN A 51 4.95 -8.96 23.54
CA GLN A 51 4.00 -9.33 22.51
C GLN A 51 2.60 -8.83 22.86
N ASN A 52 1.95 -8.16 21.90
CA ASN A 52 0.61 -7.63 22.02
C ASN A 52 -0.28 -8.21 20.93
N ARG A 53 -1.58 -8.36 21.21
CA ARG A 53 -2.57 -8.81 20.22
C ARG A 53 -3.85 -8.01 20.35
N LEU A 54 -4.37 -7.48 19.24
CA LEU A 54 -5.66 -6.81 19.19
C LEU A 54 -6.49 -7.48 18.09
N GLU A 55 -7.73 -7.84 18.38
CA GLU A 55 -8.59 -8.58 17.48
C GLU A 55 -10.01 -8.03 17.49
N VAL A 56 -10.62 -7.92 16.31
CA VAL A 56 -12.06 -7.69 16.14
C VAL A 56 -12.65 -8.82 15.31
N SER A 57 -13.57 -9.58 15.93
CA SER A 57 -14.07 -10.86 15.41
C SER A 57 -15.28 -10.73 14.48
N GLY A 58 -16.03 -9.64 14.59
CA GLY A 58 -17.25 -9.37 13.83
C GLY A 58 -17.20 -8.05 13.07
N THR A 59 -18.39 -7.52 12.74
CA THR A 59 -18.54 -6.26 12.01
C THR A 59 -18.57 -5.08 12.96
N TYR A 60 -18.00 -3.96 12.54
CA TYR A 60 -17.98 -2.73 13.33
C TYR A 60 -19.35 -2.04 13.43
N VAL A 61 -19.67 -1.57 14.63
CA VAL A 61 -20.80 -0.67 14.89
C VAL A 61 -20.31 0.78 14.81
N ALA A 62 -20.98 1.59 13.99
CA ALA A 62 -20.67 3.01 13.84
C ALA A 62 -20.87 3.81 15.14
N ASP A 63 -20.06 4.85 15.33
CA ASP A 63 -20.22 5.85 16.40
C ASP A 63 -20.76 7.16 15.81
N GLY A 64 -22.09 7.27 15.83
CA GLY A 64 -22.80 8.34 15.12
C GLY A 64 -22.58 8.24 13.61
N GLU A 65 -22.07 9.31 13.00
CA GLU A 65 -21.70 9.34 11.58
C GLU A 65 -20.31 8.75 11.29
N THR A 66 -19.55 8.37 12.35
CA THR A 66 -18.23 7.79 12.18
C THR A 66 -18.37 6.32 11.84
N ASN A 67 -18.06 5.95 10.59
CA ASN A 67 -17.91 4.56 10.19
C ASN A 67 -16.63 3.99 10.79
N LEU A 68 -16.75 3.27 11.91
CA LEU A 68 -15.65 2.50 12.45
C LEU A 68 -15.44 1.28 11.56
N ASP A 69 -14.21 1.03 11.17
CA ASP A 69 -13.88 -0.02 10.20
C ASP A 69 -12.56 -0.74 10.49
N ALA A 70 -11.90 -0.48 11.63
CA ALA A 70 -10.58 -1.04 11.92
C ALA A 70 -10.34 -1.44 13.38
N VAL A 71 -9.38 -2.35 13.59
CA VAL A 71 -8.96 -2.80 14.93
C VAL A 71 -8.37 -1.63 15.72
N ILE A 72 -7.55 -0.81 15.06
CA ILE A 72 -7.14 0.51 15.54
C ILE A 72 -7.74 1.53 14.60
N PHE A 73 -8.68 2.33 15.10
CA PHE A 73 -9.31 3.40 14.33
C PHE A 73 -8.95 4.75 14.93
N SER A 74 -8.45 5.67 14.10
CA SER A 74 -8.12 7.02 14.51
C SER A 74 -8.78 8.07 13.63
N LYS A 75 -9.42 9.06 14.27
CA LYS A 75 -9.88 10.29 13.59
C LYS A 75 -8.81 11.37 13.47
N SER A 76 -7.63 11.13 14.06
CA SER A 76 -6.50 12.05 14.14
C SER A 76 -5.23 11.36 13.63
N ASP A 77 -4.13 12.10 13.49
CA ASP A 77 -2.81 11.53 13.26
C ASP A 77 -2.48 10.37 14.21
N LEU A 78 -2.04 9.25 13.63
CA LEU A 78 -1.66 8.04 14.35
C LEU A 78 -0.19 7.69 14.08
N THR A 79 0.57 7.45 15.14
CA THR A 79 1.95 6.98 15.04
C THR A 79 2.13 5.65 15.77
N LEU A 80 2.56 4.61 15.05
CA LEU A 80 3.00 3.34 15.62
C LEU A 80 4.51 3.33 15.76
N ASN A 81 4.99 2.97 16.96
CA ASN A 81 6.41 2.84 17.23
C ASN A 81 6.67 1.82 18.34
N GLY A 82 7.94 1.69 18.72
CA GLY A 82 8.39 0.76 19.74
C GLY A 82 9.24 -0.36 19.16
N THR A 83 9.48 -1.39 19.97
CA THR A 83 10.41 -2.48 19.62
C THR A 83 9.79 -3.87 19.75
N GLY A 84 8.55 -3.97 20.23
CA GLY A 84 7.88 -5.27 20.38
C GLY A 84 7.02 -5.64 19.20
N THR A 85 6.21 -6.66 19.43
CA THR A 85 5.30 -7.20 18.43
C THR A 85 3.87 -6.75 18.71
N LEU A 86 3.12 -6.49 17.65
CA LEU A 86 1.70 -6.25 17.68
C LEU A 86 1.03 -7.07 16.57
N ASP A 87 0.21 -8.01 17.00
CA ASP A 87 -0.62 -8.87 16.16
C ASP A 87 -2.03 -8.28 16.05
N LEU A 88 -2.49 -8.02 14.83
CA LEU A 88 -3.74 -7.34 14.52
C LEU A 88 -4.60 -8.27 13.64
N VAL A 89 -5.80 -8.60 14.11
CA VAL A 89 -6.74 -9.43 13.36
C VAL A 89 -8.07 -8.72 13.22
N SER A 90 -8.42 -8.37 11.98
CA SER A 90 -9.72 -7.82 11.61
C SER A 90 -10.48 -8.82 10.76
N VAL A 91 -11.41 -9.58 11.36
CA VAL A 91 -12.20 -10.58 10.63
C VAL A 91 -13.14 -9.93 9.61
N LYS A 92 -13.55 -8.69 9.89
CA LYS A 92 -14.22 -7.77 8.98
C LYS A 92 -13.46 -6.46 8.97
N GLY A 93 -13.44 -5.73 7.85
CA GLY A 93 -12.79 -4.42 7.77
C GLY A 93 -11.25 -4.43 7.84
N ASN A 94 -10.69 -3.28 8.18
CA ASN A 94 -9.28 -2.92 8.05
C ASN A 94 -8.46 -3.32 9.30
N GLY A 95 -7.14 -3.49 9.15
CA GLY A 95 -6.25 -3.66 10.30
C GLY A 95 -6.13 -2.37 11.11
N ILE A 96 -5.71 -1.30 10.44
CA ILE A 96 -5.57 0.05 11.02
C ILE A 96 -6.19 1.07 10.05
N THR A 97 -6.98 2.00 10.58
CA THR A 97 -7.48 3.16 9.84
C THR A 97 -7.05 4.44 10.55
N SER A 98 -6.42 5.37 9.82
CA SER A 98 -6.26 6.77 10.22
C SER A 98 -7.04 7.68 9.27
N LYS A 99 -7.83 8.61 9.79
CA LYS A 99 -8.51 9.63 8.96
C LYS A 99 -7.63 10.84 8.65
N ASP A 100 -6.39 10.87 9.17
CA ASP A 100 -5.31 11.79 8.79
C ASP A 100 -4.05 10.97 8.43
N ASP A 101 -2.87 11.33 8.96
CA ASP A 101 -1.62 10.61 8.72
C ASP A 101 -1.52 9.31 9.53
N LEU A 102 -0.87 8.30 8.95
CA LEU A 102 -0.44 7.07 9.60
C LEU A 102 1.09 6.94 9.49
N VAL A 103 1.78 7.01 10.62
CA VAL A 103 3.25 6.95 10.68
C VAL A 103 3.71 5.69 11.40
N ILE A 104 4.63 4.93 10.80
CA ILE A 104 5.27 3.76 11.42
C ILE A 104 6.78 3.99 11.48
N THR A 105 7.33 4.04 12.69
CA THR A 105 8.76 4.33 12.87
C THR A 105 9.61 3.14 13.33
N GLY A 106 8.98 2.00 13.59
CA GLY A 106 9.62 0.78 14.08
C GLY A 106 8.64 -0.15 14.79
N GLY A 107 9.10 -1.33 15.18
CA GLY A 107 8.28 -2.40 15.75
C GLY A 107 8.06 -3.55 14.77
N VAL A 108 7.38 -4.59 15.22
CA VAL A 108 7.02 -5.76 14.42
C VAL A 108 5.51 -5.90 14.40
N TYR A 109 4.90 -5.86 13.22
CA TYR A 109 3.45 -5.90 13.04
C TYR A 109 3.06 -7.11 12.19
N THR A 110 2.16 -7.94 12.70
CA THR A 110 1.48 -8.96 11.90
C THR A 110 0.03 -8.53 11.77
N ILE A 111 -0.46 -8.36 10.54
CA ILE A 111 -1.78 -7.81 10.26
C ILE A 111 -2.52 -8.79 9.35
N THR A 112 -3.68 -9.25 9.79
CA THR A 112 -4.63 -10.00 8.96
C THR A 112 -5.95 -9.24 8.93
N ALA A 113 -6.40 -8.83 7.75
CA ALA A 113 -7.61 -8.01 7.57
C ALA A 113 -8.45 -8.50 6.39
N GLU A 114 -9.79 -8.49 6.52
CA GLU A 114 -10.69 -8.78 5.38
C GLU A 114 -10.69 -7.66 4.34
N ALA A 115 -10.51 -6.42 4.76
CA ALA A 115 -10.37 -5.28 3.87
C ALA A 115 -8.90 -4.87 3.79
N ASP A 116 -8.58 -3.61 4.04
CA ASP A 116 -7.24 -3.07 3.85
C ASP A 116 -6.37 -3.35 5.09
N GLY A 117 -5.09 -3.65 4.89
CA GLY A 117 -4.17 -3.87 6.01
C GLY A 117 -3.98 -2.58 6.80
N LEU A 118 -3.54 -1.54 6.10
CA LEU A 118 -3.37 -0.17 6.59
C LEU A 118 -4.14 0.79 5.67
N GLU A 119 -5.04 1.58 6.23
CA GLU A 119 -5.75 2.67 5.54
C GLU A 119 -5.38 4.01 6.19
N ALA A 120 -5.03 5.00 5.37
CA ALA A 120 -4.89 6.38 5.82
C ALA A 120 -5.46 7.37 4.80
N ASN A 121 -6.22 8.37 5.25
CA ASN A 121 -6.77 9.37 4.34
C ASN A 121 -5.66 10.27 3.76
N ASP A 122 -4.70 10.72 4.57
CA ASP A 122 -3.73 11.73 4.16
C ASP A 122 -2.40 11.14 3.71
N SER A 123 -1.80 10.28 4.54
CA SER A 123 -0.58 9.57 4.15
C SER A 123 -0.29 8.33 4.97
N ILE A 124 0.45 7.40 4.37
CA ILE A 124 1.15 6.32 5.10
C ILE A 124 2.65 6.56 5.00
N LEU A 125 3.32 6.77 6.13
CA LEU A 125 4.75 7.06 6.23
C LEU A 125 5.46 5.97 7.03
N ILE A 126 6.33 5.21 6.39
CA ILE A 126 7.07 4.11 7.02
C ILE A 126 8.56 4.44 7.02
N SER A 127 9.10 4.83 8.17
CA SER A 127 10.53 5.10 8.29
C SER A 127 11.35 3.85 8.61
N ASN A 128 10.74 2.86 9.30
CA ASN A 128 11.33 1.57 9.61
C ASN A 128 10.26 0.60 10.19
N GLY A 129 10.61 -0.67 10.37
CA GLY A 129 9.78 -1.69 11.01
C GLY A 129 9.83 -3.03 10.27
N THR A 130 9.21 -4.05 10.85
CA THR A 130 8.92 -5.32 10.15
C THR A 130 7.43 -5.54 10.10
N LEU A 131 6.84 -5.52 8.91
CA LEU A 131 5.41 -5.67 8.70
C LEU A 131 5.15 -6.95 7.90
N SER A 132 4.21 -7.77 8.38
CA SER A 132 3.68 -8.92 7.67
C SER A 132 2.18 -8.71 7.52
N ILE A 133 1.70 -8.50 6.29
CA ILE A 133 0.32 -8.10 6.02
C ILE A 133 -0.35 -9.11 5.10
N GLU A 134 -1.48 -9.64 5.55
CA GLU A 134 -2.43 -10.40 4.74
C GLU A 134 -3.74 -9.62 4.69
N SER A 135 -4.08 -9.07 3.52
CA SER A 135 -5.27 -8.24 3.31
C SER A 135 -6.20 -8.85 2.27
N GLY A 136 -7.50 -8.77 2.54
CA GLY A 136 -8.54 -9.14 1.59
C GLY A 136 -8.79 -8.08 0.52
N LYS A 137 -8.31 -6.84 0.72
CA LYS A 137 -8.21 -5.78 -0.29
C LYS A 137 -6.75 -5.35 -0.45
N ASP A 138 -6.42 -4.09 -0.16
CA ASP A 138 -5.07 -3.54 -0.34
C ASP A 138 -4.23 -3.73 0.91
N ALA A 139 -2.92 -3.98 0.80
CA ALA A 139 -2.11 -4.10 2.01
C ALA A 139 -1.87 -2.73 2.65
N LEU A 140 -1.54 -1.73 1.81
CA LEU A 140 -1.43 -0.32 2.17
C LEU A 140 -2.30 0.49 1.22
N HIS A 141 -3.23 1.26 1.75
CA HIS A 141 -4.13 2.13 1.01
C HIS A 141 -4.08 3.56 1.55
N SER A 142 -3.78 4.53 0.70
CA SER A 142 -3.97 5.93 1.04
C SER A 142 -4.69 6.71 -0.05
N GLU A 143 -5.82 7.32 0.30
CA GLU A 143 -6.60 8.15 -0.60
C GLU A 143 -7.21 9.35 0.11
N ASN A 144 -7.03 10.54 -0.47
CA ASN A 144 -7.77 11.74 -0.09
C ASN A 144 -8.60 12.20 -1.28
N ALA A 145 -9.92 12.19 -1.13
CA ALA A 145 -10.86 12.58 -2.19
C ALA A 145 -10.95 14.10 -2.40
N ASN A 146 -10.44 14.91 -1.46
CA ASN A 146 -10.66 16.35 -1.41
C ASN A 146 -9.39 17.17 -1.65
N ASP A 147 -8.20 16.60 -1.44
CA ASP A 147 -6.90 17.24 -1.64
C ASP A 147 -5.95 16.34 -2.44
N ALA A 148 -5.66 16.74 -3.68
CA ALA A 148 -4.78 16.01 -4.60
C ALA A 148 -3.31 15.96 -4.16
N SER A 149 -2.91 16.78 -3.17
CA SER A 149 -1.57 16.73 -2.59
C SER A 149 -1.41 15.68 -1.49
N LEU A 150 -2.52 15.09 -1.03
CA LEU A 150 -2.58 14.05 -0.01
C LEU A 150 -2.93 12.69 -0.64
N GLY A 151 -3.14 11.66 0.18
CA GLY A 151 -3.36 10.29 -0.28
C GLY A 151 -2.08 9.66 -0.84
N TYR A 152 -0.94 9.84 -0.17
CA TYR A 152 0.36 9.35 -0.65
C TYR A 152 1.02 8.39 0.34
N ILE A 153 1.94 7.58 -0.16
CA ILE A 153 2.69 6.61 0.64
C ILE A 153 4.18 6.85 0.46
N VAL A 154 4.92 6.92 1.57
CA VAL A 154 6.39 6.99 1.58
C VAL A 154 6.95 5.86 2.43
N ILE A 155 7.85 5.07 1.84
CA ILE A 155 8.59 4.02 2.54
C ILE A 155 10.07 4.38 2.48
N GLU A 156 10.61 4.85 3.61
CA GLU A 156 12.03 5.19 3.70
C GLU A 156 12.90 3.93 3.92
N ASN A 157 12.41 2.99 4.74
CA ASN A 157 13.09 1.75 5.07
C ASN A 157 12.14 0.75 5.76
N GLY A 158 12.62 -0.46 6.02
CA GLY A 158 11.90 -1.51 6.76
C GLY A 158 11.91 -2.84 6.03
N THR A 159 11.18 -3.81 6.56
CA THR A 159 10.92 -5.11 5.94
C THR A 159 9.42 -5.32 5.85
N LEU A 160 8.87 -5.34 4.64
CA LEU A 160 7.45 -5.54 4.38
C LEU A 160 7.27 -6.87 3.64
N ASN A 161 6.47 -7.77 4.21
CA ASN A 161 6.04 -9.01 3.57
C ASN A 161 4.52 -8.91 3.37
N ILE A 162 4.07 -8.90 2.12
CA ILE A 162 2.71 -8.53 1.75
C ILE A 162 2.07 -9.65 0.93
N SER A 163 0.84 -10.00 1.31
CA SER A 163 -0.12 -10.72 0.49
C SER A 163 -1.43 -9.95 0.48
N ALA A 164 -1.83 -9.45 -0.69
CA ALA A 164 -3.07 -8.73 -0.92
C ALA A 164 -3.92 -9.46 -1.97
N THR A 165 -5.25 -9.33 -1.90
CA THR A 165 -6.13 -9.80 -2.99
C THR A 165 -6.42 -8.73 -4.03
N ASP A 166 -6.33 -7.44 -3.66
CA ASP A 166 -6.32 -6.32 -4.61
C ASP A 166 -4.88 -5.77 -4.65
N ASP A 167 -4.60 -4.53 -4.26
CA ASP A 167 -3.30 -3.93 -4.52
C ASP A 167 -2.30 -4.16 -3.38
N GLY A 168 -1.03 -4.40 -3.71
CA GLY A 168 0.02 -4.50 -2.70
C GLY A 168 0.21 -3.18 -1.97
N ILE A 169 0.50 -2.11 -2.72
CA ILE A 169 0.69 -0.75 -2.18
C ILE A 169 -0.03 0.24 -3.11
N ARG A 170 -1.02 0.95 -2.57
CA ARG A 170 -1.83 1.90 -3.33
C ARG A 170 -1.86 3.28 -2.68
N GLY A 171 -1.31 4.26 -3.38
CA GLY A 171 -1.42 5.67 -3.03
C GLY A 171 -2.16 6.42 -4.13
N ASN A 172 -3.17 7.22 -3.80
CA ASN A 172 -3.92 7.96 -4.81
C ASN A 172 -3.06 9.03 -5.50
N SER A 173 -2.21 9.74 -4.75
CA SER A 173 -1.30 10.76 -5.28
C SER A 173 0.03 10.16 -5.72
N PHE A 174 0.87 9.70 -4.79
CA PHE A 174 2.11 9.03 -5.17
C PHE A 174 2.49 7.91 -4.21
N VAL A 175 3.28 6.98 -4.71
CA VAL A 175 4.02 6.01 -3.89
C VAL A 175 5.50 6.27 -4.12
N GLN A 176 6.22 6.57 -3.03
CA GLN A 176 7.67 6.75 -3.01
C GLN A 176 8.35 5.69 -2.15
N ILE A 177 9.34 5.00 -2.71
CA ILE A 177 10.15 4.02 -2.00
C ILE A 177 11.62 4.47 -2.03
N ASP A 178 12.15 4.83 -0.87
CA ASP A 178 13.55 5.26 -0.71
C ASP A 178 14.47 4.14 -0.24
N GLY A 179 13.92 3.00 0.20
CA GLY A 179 14.70 1.85 0.66
C GLY A 179 13.85 0.74 1.27
N GLY A 180 14.54 -0.19 1.95
CA GLY A 180 13.94 -1.35 2.61
C GLY A 180 13.92 -2.63 1.77
N THR A 181 13.39 -3.69 2.37
CA THR A 181 13.10 -4.98 1.72
C THR A 181 11.59 -5.15 1.65
N ILE A 182 11.03 -5.18 0.45
CA ILE A 182 9.60 -5.26 0.20
C ILE A 182 9.34 -6.49 -0.66
N ASP A 183 8.62 -7.46 -0.12
CA ASP A 183 8.19 -8.67 -0.82
C ASP A 183 6.67 -8.69 -0.91
N ILE A 184 6.15 -8.46 -2.12
CA ILE A 184 4.73 -8.55 -2.45
C ILE A 184 4.51 -9.93 -3.09
N ALA A 185 4.17 -10.89 -2.24
CA ALA A 185 4.09 -12.30 -2.59
C ALA A 185 2.89 -12.62 -3.49
N THR A 186 1.76 -11.96 -3.26
CA THR A 186 0.57 -12.02 -4.12
C THR A 186 -0.17 -10.69 -4.09
N CYS A 187 -0.68 -10.26 -5.24
CA CYS A 187 -1.54 -9.10 -5.39
C CYS A 187 -2.28 -9.19 -6.74
N ARG A 188 -3.26 -8.31 -6.93
CA ARG A 188 -3.77 -7.96 -8.25
C ARG A 188 -2.78 -7.04 -8.93
N GLU A 189 -2.59 -5.81 -8.43
CA GLU A 189 -1.50 -4.92 -8.82
C GLU A 189 -0.45 -4.80 -7.71
N GLY A 190 0.83 -4.71 -8.06
CA GLY A 190 1.90 -4.61 -7.05
C GLY A 190 1.94 -3.26 -6.37
N ILE A 191 2.22 -2.22 -7.16
CA ILE A 191 2.28 -0.83 -6.69
C ILE A 191 1.45 0.04 -7.64
N GLU A 192 0.42 0.72 -7.12
CA GLU A 192 -0.47 1.57 -7.92
C GLU A 192 -0.48 3.02 -7.39
N ALA A 193 -0.28 4.00 -8.29
CA ALA A 193 -0.46 5.42 -7.94
C ALA A 193 -0.69 6.34 -9.15
N ASN A 194 -0.89 7.65 -8.93
CA ASN A 194 -0.73 8.63 -10.00
C ASN A 194 0.73 8.73 -10.45
N ASN A 195 1.65 8.72 -9.47
CA ASN A 195 3.08 8.69 -9.71
C ASN A 195 3.75 7.64 -8.82
N VAL A 196 4.56 6.76 -9.41
CA VAL A 196 5.39 5.81 -8.68
C VAL A 196 6.84 6.22 -8.79
N ILE A 197 7.52 6.35 -7.65
CA ILE A 197 8.92 6.79 -7.54
C ILE A 197 9.68 5.77 -6.71
N ILE A 198 10.66 5.09 -7.31
CA ILE A 198 11.51 4.13 -6.60
C ILE A 198 12.95 4.65 -6.64
N ASN A 199 13.43 5.12 -5.49
CA ASN A 199 14.77 5.67 -5.33
C ASN A 199 15.80 4.60 -4.98
N ASP A 200 15.45 3.63 -4.14
CA ASP A 200 16.28 2.47 -3.81
C ASP A 200 15.42 1.32 -3.22
N GLY A 201 16.07 0.26 -2.73
CA GLY A 201 15.44 -0.84 -2.01
C GLY A 201 15.60 -2.20 -2.70
N GLN A 202 15.21 -3.26 -2.00
CA GLN A 202 15.06 -4.61 -2.54
C GLN A 202 13.57 -4.92 -2.65
N ILE A 203 13.04 -4.93 -3.87
CA ILE A 203 11.60 -5.04 -4.13
C ILE A 203 11.34 -6.29 -4.97
N THR A 204 10.49 -7.17 -4.49
CA THR A 204 10.02 -8.35 -5.22
C THR A 204 8.50 -8.28 -5.33
N ILE A 205 7.96 -8.45 -6.53
CA ILE A 205 6.52 -8.35 -6.82
C ILE A 205 6.09 -9.56 -7.63
N ASN A 206 5.05 -10.25 -7.17
CA ASN A 206 4.30 -11.21 -7.96
C ASN A 206 2.83 -10.75 -8.05
N SER A 207 2.43 -10.29 -9.24
CA SER A 207 1.11 -9.70 -9.50
C SER A 207 0.32 -10.48 -10.54
N GLN A 208 -1.02 -10.31 -10.49
CA GLN A 208 -1.97 -10.96 -11.39
C GLN A 208 -2.43 -10.05 -12.54
N ASP A 209 -2.34 -8.74 -12.36
CA ASP A 209 -2.67 -7.69 -13.33
C ASP A 209 -1.37 -6.96 -13.67
N ASP A 210 -1.08 -5.77 -13.12
CA ASP A 210 0.18 -5.06 -13.37
C ASP A 210 1.17 -5.11 -12.21
N GLY A 211 2.46 -5.08 -12.52
CA GLY A 211 3.52 -5.07 -11.51
C GLY A 211 3.60 -3.73 -10.80
N ILE A 212 3.89 -2.69 -11.58
CA ILE A 212 3.91 -1.30 -11.15
C ILE A 212 3.02 -0.53 -12.12
N ASN A 213 1.93 0.04 -11.62
CA ASN A 213 0.91 0.74 -12.39
C ASN A 213 0.88 2.23 -12.02
N ALA A 214 1.05 3.09 -13.02
CA ALA A 214 0.79 4.51 -12.90
C ALA A 214 -0.40 4.93 -13.76
N THR A 215 -1.48 5.39 -13.12
CA THR A 215 -2.71 5.78 -13.79
C THR A 215 -3.23 7.14 -13.33
N GLN A 216 -3.99 7.84 -14.16
CA GLN A 216 -4.52 9.15 -13.78
C GLN A 216 -5.53 9.00 -12.63
N LYS A 217 -5.14 9.47 -11.44
CA LYS A 217 -5.97 9.49 -10.23
C LYS A 217 -6.25 10.92 -9.75
N VAL A 218 -5.19 11.70 -9.57
CA VAL A 218 -5.27 13.09 -9.06
C VAL A 218 -4.72 14.14 -10.03
N SER A 219 -3.89 13.74 -11.00
CA SER A 219 -3.24 14.63 -11.96
C SER A 219 -3.05 13.96 -13.33
N ALA A 220 -3.07 14.75 -14.41
CA ALA A 220 -2.75 14.25 -15.75
C ALA A 220 -1.25 13.94 -15.92
N ASP A 221 -0.39 14.45 -15.03
CA ASP A 221 1.04 14.11 -15.00
C ASP A 221 1.22 12.73 -14.35
N VAL A 222 1.18 11.69 -15.17
CA VAL A 222 1.30 10.28 -14.74
C VAL A 222 2.70 9.76 -15.07
N SER A 223 3.34 9.06 -14.11
CA SER A 223 4.70 8.57 -14.34
C SER A 223 5.13 7.41 -13.43
N ILE A 224 5.97 6.53 -13.98
CA ILE A 224 6.85 5.66 -13.22
C ILE A 224 8.29 6.18 -13.35
N VAL A 225 8.97 6.38 -12.23
CA VAL A 225 10.38 6.79 -12.18
C VAL A 225 11.17 5.84 -11.28
N ILE A 226 12.16 5.16 -11.86
CA ILE A 226 13.06 4.26 -11.16
C ILE A 226 14.48 4.85 -11.15
N ASN A 227 14.97 5.27 -10.00
CA ASN A 227 16.31 5.85 -9.83
C ASN A 227 17.36 4.83 -9.35
N GLY A 228 16.94 3.76 -8.69
CA GLY A 228 17.84 2.77 -8.07
C GLY A 228 17.14 1.49 -7.62
N GLY A 229 17.80 0.74 -6.74
CA GLY A 229 17.26 -0.49 -6.15
C GLY A 229 17.56 -1.79 -6.92
N THR A 230 17.19 -2.90 -6.29
CA THR A 230 17.11 -4.24 -6.88
C THR A 230 15.65 -4.62 -6.96
N ILE A 231 15.10 -4.67 -8.17
CA ILE A 231 13.66 -4.84 -8.40
C ILE A 231 13.45 -6.13 -9.20
N SER A 232 12.59 -7.00 -8.71
CA SER A 232 12.16 -8.22 -9.40
C SER A 232 10.65 -8.19 -9.57
N VAL A 233 10.17 -8.12 -10.80
CA VAL A 233 8.74 -8.15 -11.11
C VAL A 233 8.44 -9.40 -11.89
N LYS A 234 7.48 -10.18 -11.39
CA LYS A 234 6.99 -11.38 -12.03
C LYS A 234 5.49 -11.29 -12.24
N MET A 235 5.09 -11.47 -13.48
CA MET A 235 3.69 -11.40 -13.88
C MET A 235 3.09 -12.79 -13.97
N ALA A 236 1.82 -12.90 -13.60
CA ALA A 236 0.99 -14.02 -13.98
C ALA A 236 0.78 -14.04 -15.52
N SER A 237 0.04 -15.05 -16.01
CA SER A 237 -0.36 -15.09 -17.42
C SER A 237 -1.57 -14.18 -17.67
N GLY A 238 -1.56 -13.41 -18.75
CA GLY A 238 -2.67 -12.51 -19.09
C GLY A 238 -2.22 -11.34 -19.96
N ASP A 239 -3.16 -10.44 -20.24
CA ASP A 239 -2.84 -9.11 -20.75
C ASP A 239 -2.43 -8.29 -19.54
N THR A 240 -1.12 -8.22 -19.28
CA THR A 240 -0.51 -7.77 -18.02
C THR A 240 0.85 -7.18 -18.31
N ASP A 241 1.20 -6.13 -17.59
CA ASP A 241 2.44 -5.40 -17.77
C ASP A 241 3.25 -5.35 -16.47
N ALA A 242 4.55 -5.65 -16.56
CA ALA A 242 5.42 -5.50 -15.39
C ALA A 242 5.53 -4.03 -14.94
N PHE A 243 5.47 -3.11 -15.89
CA PHE A 243 5.43 -1.67 -15.67
C PHE A 243 4.43 -1.07 -16.66
N ASP A 244 3.28 -0.61 -16.17
CA ASP A 244 2.26 0.10 -16.95
C ASP A 244 2.18 1.57 -16.51
N SER A 245 2.21 2.49 -17.47
CA SER A 245 2.02 3.90 -17.22
C SER A 245 1.13 4.54 -18.27
N ASN A 246 0.01 5.11 -17.82
CA ASN A 246 -0.80 6.01 -18.63
C ASN A 246 -0.11 7.34 -18.99
N GLY A 247 1.12 7.56 -18.48
CA GLY A 247 2.01 8.62 -18.91
C GLY A 247 3.39 8.07 -19.25
N THR A 248 4.42 8.45 -18.48
CA THR A 248 5.82 8.11 -18.81
C THR A 248 6.38 6.96 -17.97
N ILE A 249 7.38 6.27 -18.51
CA ILE A 249 8.27 5.37 -17.76
C ILE A 249 9.70 5.88 -17.91
N THR A 250 10.40 6.10 -16.81
CA THR A 250 11.81 6.49 -16.81
C THR A 250 12.62 5.63 -15.87
N ILE A 251 13.63 4.93 -16.39
CA ILE A 251 14.58 4.13 -15.62
C ILE A 251 15.95 4.80 -15.69
N ASN A 252 16.39 5.39 -14.58
CA ASN A 252 17.68 6.08 -14.43
C ASN A 252 18.78 5.18 -13.84
N GLY A 253 18.41 4.12 -13.12
CA GLY A 253 19.35 3.23 -12.43
C GLY A 253 18.70 1.96 -11.89
N GLY A 254 19.49 1.19 -11.13
CA GLY A 254 19.05 -0.05 -10.48
C GLY A 254 19.40 -1.34 -11.23
N THR A 255 19.08 -2.47 -10.60
CA THR A 255 19.13 -3.82 -11.18
C THR A 255 17.71 -4.37 -11.23
N ILE A 256 17.14 -4.46 -12.42
CA ILE A 256 15.73 -4.81 -12.64
C ILE A 256 15.65 -6.13 -13.38
N THR A 257 14.88 -7.08 -12.83
CA THR A 257 14.56 -8.35 -13.48
C THR A 257 13.06 -8.44 -13.70
N VAL A 258 12.66 -8.77 -14.92
CA VAL A 258 11.26 -8.90 -15.32
C VAL A 258 11.01 -10.29 -15.89
N GLU A 259 10.04 -10.99 -15.34
CA GLU A 259 9.45 -12.21 -15.90
C GLU A 259 8.00 -11.90 -16.31
N ALA A 260 7.78 -11.55 -17.58
CA ALA A 260 6.48 -11.05 -18.05
C ALA A 260 6.23 -11.31 -19.53
N GLN A 261 4.96 -11.35 -19.94
CA GLN A 261 4.59 -11.36 -21.37
C GLN A 261 4.82 -10.00 -22.01
N SER A 262 4.37 -8.93 -21.34
CA SER A 262 4.70 -7.55 -21.64
C SER A 262 5.45 -6.94 -20.46
N ALA A 263 6.61 -6.32 -20.75
CA ALA A 263 7.49 -5.82 -19.71
C ALA A 263 7.25 -4.34 -19.41
N PHE A 264 6.85 -3.56 -20.41
CA PHE A 264 6.70 -2.11 -20.31
C PHE A 264 5.59 -1.66 -21.26
N ASP A 265 4.51 -1.10 -20.71
CA ASP A 265 3.51 -0.33 -21.46
C ASP A 265 3.55 1.14 -21.01
N SER A 266 3.55 2.05 -21.97
CA SER A 266 3.57 3.47 -21.69
C SER A 266 2.81 4.22 -22.77
N ASN A 267 1.78 4.95 -22.36
CA ASN A 267 1.00 5.82 -23.25
C ASN A 267 1.74 7.12 -23.62
N GLY A 268 2.82 7.44 -22.91
CA GLY A 268 3.75 8.53 -23.19
C GLY A 268 5.08 8.02 -23.73
N THR A 269 6.17 8.34 -23.04
CA THR A 269 7.52 7.90 -23.40
C THR A 269 8.06 6.91 -22.37
N ALA A 270 8.68 5.83 -22.85
CA ALA A 270 9.46 4.92 -22.02
C ALA A 270 10.96 5.08 -22.30
N THR A 271 11.76 5.39 -21.28
CA THR A 271 13.20 5.68 -21.42
C THR A 271 14.04 4.86 -20.45
N LEU A 272 15.14 4.29 -20.96
CA LEU A 272 16.19 3.63 -20.17
C LEU A 272 17.48 4.46 -20.24
N ASN A 273 17.74 5.25 -19.20
CA ASN A 273 18.91 6.12 -19.07
C ASN A 273 20.11 5.43 -18.38
N GLY A 274 19.86 4.43 -17.53
CA GLY A 274 20.90 3.74 -16.78
C GLY A 274 20.39 2.51 -16.04
N GLY A 275 21.29 1.82 -15.33
CA GLY A 275 20.99 0.54 -14.65
C GLY A 275 21.18 -0.69 -15.54
N THR A 276 20.80 -1.86 -15.01
CA THR A 276 20.77 -3.13 -15.75
C THR A 276 19.35 -3.68 -15.71
N VAL A 277 18.72 -3.81 -16.87
CA VAL A 277 17.36 -4.36 -16.99
C VAL A 277 17.42 -5.67 -17.75
N THR A 278 16.94 -6.75 -17.12
CA THR A 278 16.85 -8.08 -17.71
C THR A 278 15.39 -8.47 -17.86
N VAL A 279 14.94 -8.70 -19.09
CA VAL A 279 13.58 -9.15 -19.40
C VAL A 279 13.65 -10.59 -19.91
N ASN A 280 12.98 -11.52 -19.23
CA ASN A 280 12.94 -12.94 -19.59
C ASN A 280 14.33 -13.54 -19.86
N GLY A 281 15.30 -13.18 -19.01
CA GLY A 281 16.70 -13.65 -19.10
C GLY A 281 17.56 -12.93 -20.14
N GLN A 282 17.06 -11.90 -20.83
CA GLN A 282 17.82 -11.10 -21.79
C GLN A 282 18.01 -9.67 -21.28
N VAL A 283 19.26 -9.20 -21.24
CA VAL A 283 19.55 -7.80 -20.91
C VAL A 283 19.12 -6.91 -22.07
N ILE A 284 18.33 -5.88 -21.78
CA ILE A 284 17.91 -4.87 -22.76
C ILE A 284 18.78 -3.61 -22.63
N THR A 285 18.90 -2.86 -23.73
CA THR A 285 19.65 -1.59 -23.78
C THR A 285 18.75 -0.39 -24.09
N GLN A 286 17.47 -0.63 -24.38
CA GLN A 286 16.43 0.36 -24.58
C GLN A 286 15.07 -0.29 -24.26
N ILE A 287 14.10 0.51 -23.83
CA ILE A 287 12.70 0.06 -23.76
C ILE A 287 12.10 0.25 -25.15
N VAL A 288 11.62 -0.84 -25.74
CA VAL A 288 10.92 -0.79 -27.03
C VAL A 288 9.43 -0.81 -26.74
N GLN A 289 8.75 0.30 -26.99
CA GLN A 289 7.30 0.33 -26.93
C GLN A 289 6.72 -0.62 -27.99
N THR A 290 5.98 -1.61 -27.54
CA THR A 290 5.09 -2.39 -28.42
C THR A 290 3.85 -1.54 -28.64
N GLY A 291 3.88 -0.66 -29.64
CA GLY A 291 2.90 0.41 -29.81
C GLY A 291 1.41 -0.01 -29.81
N PRO A 292 0.50 0.95 -29.67
CA PRO A 292 -0.93 0.69 -29.52
C PRO A 292 -1.50 0.12 -30.82
N GLY A 293 -2.13 -1.06 -30.75
CA GLY A 293 -3.02 -1.58 -31.79
C GLY A 293 -2.46 -1.55 -33.22
N GLY A 294 -1.81 -2.63 -33.64
CA GLY A 294 -1.73 -2.92 -35.07
C GLY A 294 -3.13 -2.84 -35.70
N PRO A 295 -3.29 -2.31 -36.93
CA PRO A 295 -4.60 -2.15 -37.55
C PRO A 295 -5.24 -3.52 -37.73
N GLY A 296 -6.11 -3.88 -36.78
CA GLY A 296 -7.15 -4.86 -36.99
C GLY A 296 -7.93 -4.37 -38.20
N GLY A 297 -7.76 -5.05 -39.33
CA GLY A 297 -8.51 -4.77 -40.52
C GLY A 297 -10.00 -4.76 -40.17
N PHE A 298 -10.60 -3.57 -40.22
CA PHE A 298 -12.03 -3.40 -40.23
C PHE A 298 -12.58 -4.01 -41.54
N GLY A 299 -12.71 -5.33 -41.55
CA GLY A 299 -13.76 -6.03 -42.27
C GLY A 299 -15.02 -5.94 -41.41
N GLY A 300 -16.01 -5.18 -41.89
CA GLY A 300 -17.12 -4.65 -41.10
C GLY A 300 -18.03 -5.67 -40.42
N GLY A 301 -18.77 -5.16 -39.44
CA GLY A 301 -19.88 -5.85 -38.80
C GLY A 301 -20.26 -5.14 -37.50
N GLY A 302 -21.26 -4.26 -37.58
CA GLY A 302 -21.73 -3.49 -36.43
C GLY A 302 -22.31 -4.34 -35.30
N GLY A 303 -22.30 -3.78 -34.10
CA GLY A 303 -22.96 -4.35 -32.94
C GLY A 303 -22.35 -3.80 -31.65
N GLY A 304 -22.93 -2.72 -31.13
CA GLY A 304 -22.43 -2.05 -29.95
C GLY A 304 -22.41 -2.93 -28.70
N LYS A 305 -21.50 -2.59 -27.77
CA LYS A 305 -21.67 -2.78 -26.34
C LYS A 305 -20.64 -1.92 -25.61
N ILE A 306 -21.15 -0.91 -24.92
CA ILE A 306 -20.48 -0.19 -23.83
C ILE A 306 -20.21 -1.24 -22.74
N ARG A 307 -18.97 -1.36 -22.28
CA ARG A 307 -18.66 -2.11 -21.06
C ARG A 307 -18.20 -1.11 -19.99
N ARG A 308 -18.77 -1.37 -18.81
CA ARG A 308 -18.49 -0.73 -17.53
C ARG A 308 -17.08 -1.10 -17.08
#